data_AF-A0A916ZJG3-F1
#
_entry.id   AF-A0A916ZJG3-F1
#
_cell.length_a   1.000
_cell.length_b   1.000
_cell.length_c   1.000
_cell.angle_alpha   90.00
_cell.angle_beta   90.00
_cell.angle_gamma   90.00
#
_symmetry.space_group_name_H-M   'P 1'
#
loop_
_entity.id
_entity.type
_entity.pdbx_description
1 polymer ?
#
loop_
_entity_poly.entity_id
_entity_poly.type
_entity_poly.pdbx_seq_one_letter_code
_entity_poly.pdbx_strand_id
1 'polypeptide(L)'
;MNGDGWQASHWKAPAVSCVDFRGIMNPYICNGVGDSVESLDLALLDAIGWNVNVDVLANPGYTFSTAQAFSAFAASVPEPGTWAMLIAGFGLTGATMRRRRATALTV
;
A
#
# COMPACT_ATOMS: atom_id res chain seq x y z
N MET A 1 1.99 -33.07 -10.70
CA MET A 1 0.90 -32.22 -10.17
C MET A 1 0.75 -32.57 -8.69
N ASN A 2 1.65 -32.07 -7.84
CA ASN A 2 1.72 -32.51 -6.44
C ASN A 2 1.69 -31.27 -5.55
N GLY A 3 0.49 -30.72 -5.32
CA GLY A 3 0.21 -29.82 -4.21
C GLY A 3 -0.23 -30.65 -3.00
N ASP A 4 0.02 -30.17 -1.78
CA ASP A 4 -0.31 -30.85 -0.52
C ASP A 4 -1.81 -30.79 -0.16
N GLY A 5 -2.67 -30.42 -1.12
CA GLY A 5 -4.11 -30.22 -0.94
C GLY A 5 -4.48 -28.88 -0.28
N TRP A 6 -3.48 -28.09 0.12
CA TRP A 6 -3.64 -26.72 0.57
C TRP A 6 -3.27 -25.80 -0.59
N GLN A 7 -4.06 -24.74 -0.76
CA GLN A 7 -4.13 -23.91 -1.96
C GLN A 7 -2.76 -23.45 -2.53
N ALA A 8 -2.64 -23.39 -3.86
CA ALA A 8 -1.40 -23.01 -4.56
C ALA A 8 -1.17 -21.49 -4.70
N SER A 9 -2.00 -20.67 -4.05
CA SER A 9 -1.97 -19.21 -4.22
C SER A 9 -1.07 -18.48 -3.23
N HIS A 10 -0.40 -19.20 -2.32
CA HIS A 10 0.30 -18.60 -1.18
C HIS A 10 1.53 -19.44 -0.77
N TRP A 11 2.45 -18.85 -0.02
CA TRP A 11 3.64 -19.56 0.47
C TRP A 11 3.32 -20.53 1.59
N LYS A 12 4.10 -21.60 1.67
CA LYS A 12 3.97 -22.58 2.74
C LYS A 12 4.16 -21.91 4.10
N ALA A 13 3.25 -22.20 5.03
CA ALA A 13 3.30 -21.71 6.39
C ALA A 13 4.60 -22.13 7.12
N PRO A 14 5.08 -21.33 8.08
CA PRO A 14 6.29 -21.64 8.84
C PRO A 14 6.02 -22.83 9.78
N ALA A 15 7.08 -23.57 10.10
CA ALA A 15 7.00 -24.74 10.99
C ALA A 15 6.70 -24.33 12.45
N VAL A 16 7.04 -23.10 12.81
CA VAL A 16 6.75 -22.47 14.10
C VAL A 16 5.97 -21.19 13.81
N SER A 17 4.92 -20.91 14.58
CA SER A 17 4.12 -19.71 14.41
C SER A 17 4.95 -18.45 14.67
N CYS A 18 4.65 -17.37 13.95
CA CYS A 18 5.17 -16.02 14.19
C CYS A 18 6.68 -15.81 13.94
N VAL A 19 7.35 -16.74 13.26
CA VAL A 19 8.76 -16.62 12.88
C VAL A 19 8.95 -17.05 11.43
N ASP A 20 10.03 -16.59 10.80
CA ASP A 20 10.48 -17.00 9.46
C ASP A 20 9.38 -16.96 8.38
N PHE A 21 8.67 -15.83 8.28
CA PHE A 21 7.72 -15.61 7.20
C PHE A 21 8.46 -15.59 5.86
N ARG A 22 8.05 -16.45 4.93
CA ARG A 22 8.60 -16.51 3.58
C ARG A 22 7.91 -15.47 2.72
N GLY A 23 8.26 -14.20 2.87
CA GLY A 23 7.65 -13.12 2.11
C GLY A 23 6.16 -12.91 2.34
N ILE A 24 5.60 -11.93 1.63
CA ILE A 24 4.27 -11.38 1.91
C ILE A 24 3.12 -12.29 1.46
N MET A 25 3.36 -13.26 0.57
CA MET A 25 2.31 -14.21 0.17
C MET A 25 2.13 -15.34 1.19
N ASN A 26 2.70 -15.25 2.38
CA ASN A 26 2.38 -16.15 3.49
C ASN A 26 1.14 -15.62 4.25
N PRO A 27 0.02 -16.36 4.31
CA PRO A 27 -1.21 -15.85 4.91
C PRO A 27 -1.17 -15.83 6.44
N TYR A 28 -0.14 -16.41 7.05
CA TYR A 28 0.02 -16.44 8.49
C TYR A 28 0.66 -15.14 8.96
N ILE A 29 -0.10 -14.25 9.64
CA ILE A 29 0.45 -13.06 10.29
C ILE A 29 0.06 -13.05 11.76
N CYS A 30 1.01 -12.69 12.62
CA CYS A 30 0.79 -12.57 14.06
C CYS A 30 0.62 -11.11 14.46
N ASN A 31 -0.15 -10.87 15.53
CA ASN A 31 -0.34 -9.52 16.03
C ASN A 31 1.01 -8.89 16.43
N GLY A 32 1.23 -7.64 16.00
CA GLY A 32 2.43 -6.88 16.31
C GLY A 32 3.68 -7.26 15.52
N VAL A 33 3.58 -8.16 14.53
CA VAL A 33 4.70 -8.53 13.66
C VAL A 33 4.48 -7.96 12.26
N GLY A 34 5.50 -7.31 11.71
CA GLY A 34 5.50 -6.81 10.33
C GLY A 34 5.99 -7.87 9.37
N ASP A 35 5.47 -7.82 8.14
CA ASP A 35 5.91 -8.68 7.04
C ASP A 35 6.62 -7.84 5.94
N SER A 36 7.33 -8.51 5.05
CA SER A 36 8.10 -7.91 3.96
C SER A 36 7.90 -8.62 2.65
N VAL A 37 8.00 -7.87 1.55
CA VAL A 37 8.15 -8.45 0.22
C VAL A 37 9.59 -8.94 0.07
N GLU A 38 9.77 -10.20 -0.29
CA GLU A 38 11.07 -10.84 -0.46
C GLU A 38 11.38 -11.16 -1.93
N SER A 39 12.64 -11.54 -2.22
CA SER A 39 13.05 -12.01 -3.54
C SER A 39 12.21 -13.19 -4.06
N LEU A 40 11.71 -14.05 -3.16
CA LEU A 40 10.80 -15.15 -3.49
C LEU A 40 9.45 -14.63 -4.06
N ASP A 41 8.90 -13.56 -3.47
CA ASP A 41 7.67 -12.91 -3.96
C ASP A 41 7.87 -12.32 -5.35
N LEU A 42 8.99 -11.61 -5.54
CA LEU A 42 9.32 -10.99 -6.82
C LEU A 42 9.61 -12.02 -7.92
N ALA A 43 10.30 -13.11 -7.58
CA ALA A 43 10.56 -14.23 -8.49
C ALA A 43 9.26 -14.90 -8.95
N LEU A 44 8.28 -15.04 -8.05
CA LEU A 44 6.95 -15.55 -8.41
C LEU A 44 6.25 -14.63 -9.40
N LEU A 45 6.21 -13.32 -9.11
CA LEU A 45 5.55 -12.34 -9.97
C LEU A 45 6.17 -12.32 -11.37
N ASP A 46 7.50 -12.37 -11.46
CA ASP A 46 8.23 -12.50 -12.72
C ASP A 46 7.88 -13.81 -13.46
N ALA A 47 7.87 -14.94 -12.74
CA ALA A 47 7.54 -16.24 -13.32
C ALA A 47 6.12 -16.32 -13.91
N ILE A 48 5.16 -15.57 -13.36
CA ILE A 48 3.78 -15.49 -13.90
C ILE A 48 3.60 -14.36 -14.94
N GLY A 49 4.68 -13.66 -15.31
CA GLY A 49 4.72 -12.70 -16.41
C GLY A 49 4.64 -11.22 -16.01
N TRP A 50 4.71 -10.87 -14.72
CA TRP A 50 4.81 -9.48 -14.30
C TRP A 50 6.26 -9.01 -14.32
N ASN A 51 6.55 -7.97 -15.10
CA ASN A 51 7.85 -7.30 -15.00
C ASN A 51 7.90 -6.45 -13.72
N VAL A 52 8.62 -6.93 -12.72
CA VAL A 52 8.83 -6.25 -11.43
C VAL A 52 10.00 -5.25 -11.45
N ASN A 53 10.71 -5.12 -12.57
CA ASN A 53 11.87 -4.23 -12.74
C ASN A 53 12.97 -4.44 -11.66
N VAL A 54 13.13 -5.68 -11.21
CA VAL A 54 14.14 -6.12 -10.24
C VAL A 54 14.70 -7.45 -10.74
N ASP A 55 16.03 -7.57 -10.79
CA ASP A 55 16.69 -8.86 -11.03
C ASP A 55 16.94 -9.57 -9.69
N VAL A 56 16.10 -10.56 -9.41
CA VAL A 56 16.18 -11.38 -8.19
C VAL A 56 17.37 -12.34 -8.18
N LEU A 57 17.94 -12.68 -9.35
CA LEU A 57 19.15 -13.50 -9.44
C LEU A 57 20.38 -12.70 -9.02
N ALA A 58 20.43 -11.42 -9.40
CA ALA A 58 21.47 -10.50 -8.95
C ALA A 58 21.27 -10.03 -7.50
N ASN A 59 20.04 -10.05 -6.97
CA ASN A 59 19.74 -9.61 -5.61
C ASN A 59 18.90 -10.63 -4.81
N PRO A 60 19.48 -11.79 -4.45
CA PRO A 60 18.74 -12.87 -3.78
C PRO A 60 18.26 -12.50 -2.36
N GLY A 61 18.86 -11.49 -1.74
CA GLY A 61 18.49 -10.97 -0.42
C GLY A 61 17.53 -9.79 -0.44
N TYR A 62 16.85 -9.52 -1.57
CA TYR A 62 15.88 -8.42 -1.65
C TYR A 62 14.83 -8.55 -0.55
N THR A 63 14.65 -7.47 0.22
CA THR A 63 13.60 -7.34 1.24
C THR A 63 13.06 -5.92 1.22
N PHE A 64 11.74 -5.79 1.25
CA PHE A 64 11.03 -4.52 1.32
C PHE A 64 9.88 -4.63 2.33
N SER A 65 10.11 -4.12 3.54
CA SER A 65 9.14 -4.19 4.62
C SER A 65 7.91 -3.32 4.34
N THR A 66 6.77 -3.72 4.89
CA THR A 66 5.54 -2.90 4.90
C THR A 66 5.75 -1.53 5.54
N ALA A 67 6.64 -1.39 6.52
CA ALA A 67 7.01 -0.10 7.09
C ALA A 67 7.76 0.81 6.09
N GLN A 68 8.66 0.23 5.29
CA GLN A 68 9.32 0.95 4.19
C GLN A 68 8.33 1.30 3.08
N ALA A 69 7.38 0.43 2.78
CA ALA A 69 6.30 0.75 1.83
C ALA A 69 5.49 1.95 2.32
N PHE A 70 5.07 1.95 3.59
CA PHE A 70 4.34 3.06 4.17
C PHE A 70 5.13 4.37 4.07
N SER A 71 6.40 4.38 4.45
CA SER A 71 7.22 5.61 4.38
C SER A 71 7.45 6.10 2.95
N ALA A 72 7.61 5.19 1.98
CA ALA A 72 7.78 5.52 0.57
C ALA A 72 6.54 6.19 -0.05
N PHE A 73 5.33 5.77 0.37
CA PHE A 73 4.07 6.28 -0.21
C PHE A 73 3.36 7.32 0.67
N ALA A 74 3.73 7.48 1.93
CA ALA A 74 3.07 8.41 2.86
C ALA A 74 3.06 9.86 2.35
N ALA A 75 4.12 10.30 1.66
CA ALA A 75 4.22 11.65 1.12
C ALA A 75 3.30 11.91 -0.09
N SER A 76 2.73 10.87 -0.70
CA SER A 76 1.86 11.01 -1.89
C SER A 76 0.42 11.37 -1.54
N VAL A 77 0.02 11.22 -0.28
CA VAL A 77 -1.32 11.60 0.22
C VAL A 77 -1.22 13.02 0.78
N PRO A 78 -2.00 14.00 0.27
CA PRO A 78 -2.02 15.34 0.84
C PRO A 78 -2.39 15.28 2.32
N GLU A 79 -1.65 16.02 3.17
CA GLU A 79 -1.92 16.05 4.60
C GLU A 79 -3.39 16.40 4.88
N PRO A 80 -4.00 15.86 5.96
CA PRO A 80 -5.38 16.21 6.32
C PRO A 80 -5.63 17.73 6.42
N GLY A 81 -4.62 18.50 6.81
CA GLY A 81 -4.69 19.97 6.81
C GLY A 81 -4.83 20.58 5.41
N THR A 82 -4.19 20.00 4.40
CA THR A 82 -4.33 20.45 3.00
C THR A 82 -5.77 20.27 2.52
N TRP A 83 -6.41 19.14 2.86
CA TRP A 83 -7.83 18.93 2.58
C TRP A 83 -8.71 19.95 3.28
N ALA A 84 -8.45 20.21 4.56
CA ALA A 84 -9.18 21.21 5.32
C ALA A 84 -9.06 22.60 4.71
N MET A 85 -7.86 23.02 4.29
CA MET A 85 -7.62 24.31 3.62
C MET A 85 -8.32 24.41 2.27
N LEU A 86 -8.31 23.34 1.47
CA LEU A 86 -9.01 23.28 0.19
C LEU A 86 -10.53 23.41 0.38
N ILE A 87 -11.10 22.67 1.33
CA ILE A 87 -12.53 22.76 1.68
C ILE A 87 -12.86 24.16 2.21
N ALA A 88 -12.04 24.71 3.11
CA ALA A 88 -12.23 26.05 3.64
C ALA A 88 -12.19 27.11 2.53
N GLY A 89 -11.22 27.02 1.62
CA GLY A 89 -11.09 27.89 0.46
C GLY A 89 -12.32 27.84 -0.45
N PHE A 90 -12.81 26.64 -0.80
CA PHE A 90 -14.04 26.49 -1.57
C PHE A 90 -15.28 27.01 -0.82
N GLY A 91 -15.36 26.76 0.49
CA GLY A 91 -16.44 27.27 1.34
C GLY A 91 -16.50 28.80 1.37
N LEU A 92 -15.35 29.45 1.59
CA LEU A 92 -15.22 30.91 1.56
C LEU A 92 -15.58 31.48 0.18
N THR A 93 -15.04 30.88 -0.89
CA THR A 93 -15.32 31.31 -2.26
C THR A 93 -16.82 31.22 -2.57
N GLY A 94 -17.46 30.09 -2.25
CA GLY A 94 -18.90 29.93 -2.41
C GLY A 94 -19.72 30.91 -1.56
N ALA A 95 -19.31 31.17 -0.31
CA ALA A 95 -19.97 32.13 0.57
C ALA A 95 -19.92 33.57 0.00
N THR A 96 -18.76 34.00 -0.52
CA THR A 96 -18.63 35.33 -1.14
C THR A 96 -19.50 35.48 -2.38
N MET A 97 -19.58 34.45 -3.24
CA MET A 97 -20.46 34.44 -4.41
C MET A 97 -21.95 34.55 -4.03
N ARG A 98 -22.38 33.84 -2.98
CA ARG A 98 -23.76 33.91 -2.47
C ARG A 98 -24.09 35.30 -1.91
N ARG A 99 -23.17 35.91 -1.15
CA ARG A 99 -23.35 37.27 -0.59
C ARG A 99 -23.55 38.32 -1.69
N ARG A 100 -22.76 38.27 -2.77
CA ARG A 100 -22.88 39.22 -3.90
C ARG A 100 -24.23 39.15 -4.60
N ARG A 101 -24.79 37.95 -4.76
CA ARG A 101 -26.13 37.77 -5.37
C ARG A 101 -27.25 38.35 -4.51
N ALA A 102 -27.17 38.19 -3.19
CA ALA A 102 -28.18 38.76 -2.27
C ALA A 102 -28.21 40.30 -2.32
N THR A 103 -27.04 40.96 -2.38
CA THR A 103 -26.96 42.42 -2.49
C THR A 103 -27.46 42.95 -3.84
N ALA A 104 -27.27 42.20 -4.94
CA ALA A 104 -27.76 42.59 -6.26
C ALA A 104 -29.28 42.47 -6.43
N LEU A 105 -29.95 41.67 -5.59
CA LEU A 105 -31.42 41.52 -5.58
C LEU A 105 -32.14 42.59 -4.75
N THR A 106 -31.42 43.38 -3.95
CA THR A 106 -31.96 44.42 -3.04
C THR A 106 -31.79 45.85 -3.56
N VAL A 107 -31.61 46.04 -4.87
CA VAL A 107 -31.53 47.35 -5.54
C VAL A 107 -32.67 47.48 -6.54
#